data_AF-A0A7V5LIU8-F1
#
_entry.id   AF-A0A7V5LIU8-F1
#
_cell.length_a   1.000
_cell.length_b   1.000
_cell.length_c   1.000
_cell.angle_alpha   90.00
_cell.angle_beta   90.00
_cell.angle_gamma   90.00
#
_symmetry.space_group_name_H-M   'P 1'
#
loop_
_entity.id
_entity.type
_entity.pdbx_description
1 polymer ?
#
loop_
_entity_poly.entity_id
_entity_poly.type
_entity_poly.pdbx_seq_one_letter_code
_entity_poly.pdbx_strand_id
1 'polypeptide(L)'
;YLKDIPSDSRAAKPHGFLKKDAITPERREKIKKLHEIARRRGQSLAQMAIAWVLRHSTVTSALIGASKVEQIDDCVGAINHLEFTDKELKEIERVLAE
;
A
#
# COMPACT_ATOMS: atom_id res chain seq x y z
N TYR A 1 4.93 -0.95 9.83
CA TYR A 1 5.43 0.30 9.22
C TYR A 1 4.77 1.58 9.77
N LEU A 2 3.53 1.54 10.30
CA LEU A 2 2.87 2.72 10.87
C LEU A 2 3.49 3.21 12.20
N LYS A 3 4.02 2.30 13.01
CA LYS A 3 4.76 2.60 14.24
C LYS A 3 6.23 2.23 14.02
N ASP A 4 6.52 0.94 14.00
CA ASP A 4 7.86 0.38 13.80
C ASP A 4 7.94 -0.53 12.56
N ILE A 5 9.16 -0.98 12.27
CA ILE A 5 9.45 -2.03 11.28
C ILE A 5 9.21 -3.38 11.97
N PRO A 6 8.19 -4.16 11.56
CA PRO A 6 7.93 -5.46 12.18
C PRO A 6 9.12 -6.40 11.98
N SER A 7 9.47 -7.19 13.01
CA SER A 7 10.63 -8.09 13.00
C SER A 7 10.53 -9.19 11.93
N ASP A 8 9.31 -9.58 11.55
CA ASP A 8 9.03 -10.57 10.51
C ASP A 8 8.79 -9.93 9.13
N SER A 9 8.95 -8.61 9.00
CA SER A 9 8.73 -7.90 7.74
C SER A 9 9.86 -8.12 6.73
N ARG A 10 9.57 -7.87 5.44
CA ARG A 10 10.57 -7.92 4.37
C ARG A 10 11.78 -7.01 4.65
N ALA A 11 11.54 -5.83 5.23
CA ALA A 11 12.59 -4.87 5.56
C ALA A 11 13.47 -5.29 6.75
N ALA A 12 12.99 -6.21 7.59
CA ALA A 12 13.73 -6.72 8.74
C ALA A 12 14.70 -7.85 8.39
N LYS A 13 14.54 -8.49 7.23
CA LYS A 13 15.43 -9.57 6.77
C LYS A 13 16.83 -9.04 6.44
N PRO A 14 17.90 -9.80 6.74
CA PRO A 14 19.27 -9.37 6.41
C PRO A 14 19.52 -9.35 4.89
N HIS A 15 18.80 -10.19 4.14
CA HIS A 15 18.83 -10.31 2.68
C HIS A 15 17.54 -9.76 2.05
N GLY A 16 17.60 -9.41 0.76
CA GLY A 16 16.48 -8.84 0.00
C GLY A 16 16.65 -7.36 -0.34
N PHE A 17 15.81 -6.86 -1.24
CA PHE A 17 15.90 -5.52 -1.82
C PHE A 17 15.49 -4.40 -0.85
N LEU A 18 14.38 -4.58 -0.13
CA LEU A 18 13.88 -3.57 0.80
C LEU A 18 14.73 -3.55 2.08
N LYS A 19 15.43 -2.44 2.33
CA LYS A 19 16.25 -2.23 3.53
C LYS A 19 15.56 -1.30 4.54
N LYS A 20 15.95 -1.39 5.82
CA LYS A 20 15.38 -0.54 6.89
C LYS A 20 15.55 0.95 6.61
N ASP A 21 16.70 1.35 6.07
CA ASP A 21 17.02 2.76 5.79
C ASP A 21 16.15 3.34 4.67
N ALA A 22 15.54 2.49 3.83
CA ALA A 22 14.56 2.92 2.85
C ALA A 22 13.22 3.34 3.48
N ILE A 23 13.01 3.09 4.78
CA ILE A 23 11.80 3.45 5.54
C ILE A 23 12.11 4.72 6.34
N THR A 24 12.32 5.81 5.60
CA THR A 24 12.65 7.11 6.18
C THR A 24 11.48 7.71 6.97
N PRO A 25 11.70 8.69 7.86
CA PRO A 25 10.62 9.41 8.54
C PRO A 25 9.59 10.00 7.57
N GLU A 26 10.04 10.58 6.46
CA GLU A 26 9.19 11.22 5.44
C GLU A 26 8.28 10.18 4.77
N ARG A 27 8.84 9.02 4.39
CA ARG A 27 8.06 7.91 3.83
C ARG A 27 7.07 7.36 4.84
N ARG A 28 7.44 7.28 6.13
CA ARG A 28 6.51 6.85 7.19
C ARG A 28 5.34 7.80 7.34
N GLU A 29 5.57 9.10 7.22
CA GLU A 29 4.49 10.08 7.29
C GLU A 29 3.51 9.94 6.13
N LYS A 30 4.02 9.77 4.90
CA LYS A 30 3.17 9.44 3.73
C LYS A 30 2.38 8.15 3.93
N ILE A 31 3.02 7.09 4.45
CA ILE A 31 2.35 5.81 4.74
C ILE A 31 1.19 6.01 5.72
N LYS A 32 1.36 6.82 6.77
CA LYS A 32 0.27 7.13 7.72
C LYS A 32 -0.89 7.86 7.04
N LYS A 33 -0.59 8.91 6.27
CA LYS A 33 -1.61 9.68 5.55
C LYS A 33 -2.38 8.81 4.55
N LEU A 34 -1.69 8.00 3.74
CA LEU A 34 -2.30 7.05 2.81
C LEU A 34 -3.12 5.99 3.55
N HIS A 35 -2.67 5.55 4.72
CA HIS A 35 -3.42 4.60 5.54
C HIS A 35 -4.77 5.16 5.98
N GLU A 36 -4.85 6.44 6.37
CA GLU A 36 -6.12 7.07 6.72
C GLU A 36 -7.09 7.16 5.53
N ILE A 37 -6.58 7.38 4.31
CA ILE A 37 -7.39 7.33 3.09
C ILE A 37 -7.95 5.91 2.88
N ALA A 38 -7.09 4.90 2.98
CA ALA A 38 -7.50 3.50 2.84
C ALA A 38 -8.57 3.10 3.87
N ARG A 39 -8.42 3.54 5.12
CA ARG A 39 -9.42 3.30 6.19
C ARG A 39 -10.78 3.88 5.85
N ARG A 40 -10.84 5.11 5.31
CA ARG A 40 -12.12 5.72 4.89
C ARG A 40 -12.76 4.98 3.72
N ARG A 41 -11.96 4.31 2.88
CA ARG A 41 -12.41 3.45 1.78
C ARG A 41 -12.86 2.06 2.23
N GLY A 42 -12.70 1.73 3.51
CA GLY A 42 -12.95 0.37 4.02
C GLY A 42 -11.92 -0.66 3.54
N GLN A 43 -10.72 -0.22 3.15
CA GLN A 43 -9.66 -1.07 2.61
C GLN A 43 -8.44 -1.11 3.53
N SER A 44 -7.69 -2.21 3.48
CA SER A 44 -6.30 -2.20 3.94
C SER A 44 -5.46 -1.28 3.04
N LEU A 45 -4.33 -0.79 3.55
CA LEU A 45 -3.42 0.03 2.71
C LEU A 45 -2.89 -0.79 1.52
N ALA A 46 -2.67 -2.09 1.70
CA ALA A 46 -2.23 -2.97 0.61
C ALA A 46 -3.33 -3.11 -0.46
N GLN A 47 -4.58 -3.31 -0.04
CA GLN A 47 -5.74 -3.35 -0.94
C GLN A 47 -5.89 -2.06 -1.75
N MET A 48 -5.82 -0.90 -1.09
CA MET A 48 -5.91 0.40 -1.77
C MET A 48 -4.74 0.60 -2.76
N ALA A 49 -3.53 0.16 -2.42
CA ALA A 49 -2.38 0.24 -3.32
C ALA A 49 -2.57 -0.64 -4.58
N ILE A 50 -3.12 -1.84 -4.44
CA ILE A 50 -3.45 -2.72 -5.58
C ILE A 50 -4.53 -2.08 -6.45
N ALA A 51 -5.62 -1.61 -5.84
CA ALA A 51 -6.67 -0.88 -6.54
C ALA A 51 -6.12 0.33 -7.30
N TRP A 52 -5.20 1.09 -6.67
CA TRP A 52 -4.57 2.24 -7.30
C TRP A 52 -3.79 1.85 -8.55
N VAL A 53 -3.04 0.73 -8.54
CA VAL A 53 -2.34 0.22 -9.74
C VAL A 53 -3.32 -0.20 -10.82
N LEU A 54 -4.39 -0.89 -10.45
CA LEU A 54 -5.41 -1.43 -11.38
C LEU A 54 -6.38 -0.38 -11.92
N ARG A 55 -6.36 0.86 -11.41
CA ARG A 55 -7.27 1.93 -11.87
C ARG A 55 -7.10 2.30 -13.35
N HIS A 56 -5.93 2.03 -13.92
CA HIS A 56 -5.64 2.33 -15.32
C HIS A 56 -6.04 1.15 -16.19
N SER A 57 -6.94 1.37 -17.15
CA SER A 57 -7.42 0.31 -18.05
C SER A 57 -6.33 -0.34 -18.90
N THR A 58 -5.17 0.31 -19.03
CA THR A 58 -3.99 -0.22 -19.74
C THR A 58 -3.18 -1.20 -18.89
N VAL A 59 -3.42 -1.29 -17.59
CA VAL A 59 -2.75 -2.22 -16.68
C VAL A 59 -3.60 -3.48 -16.54
N THR A 60 -3.15 -4.59 -17.11
CA THR A 60 -3.91 -5.86 -17.09
C THR A 60 -3.94 -6.53 -15.72
N SER A 61 -2.86 -6.42 -14.94
CA SER A 61 -2.74 -7.12 -13.67
C SER A 61 -1.74 -6.47 -12.72
N ALA A 62 -1.92 -6.71 -11.42
CA ALA A 62 -0.99 -6.35 -10.36
C ALA A 62 -0.33 -7.62 -9.80
N LEU A 63 0.99 -7.76 -10.01
CA LEU A 63 1.74 -8.91 -9.50
C LEU A 63 2.08 -8.71 -8.02
N ILE A 64 1.48 -9.52 -7.15
CA ILE A 64 1.72 -9.48 -5.70
C ILE A 64 2.74 -10.52 -5.27
N GLY A 65 3.50 -10.22 -4.21
CA GLY A 65 4.37 -11.17 -3.54
C GLY A 65 3.95 -11.38 -2.08
N ALA A 66 3.61 -12.60 -1.71
CA ALA A 66 3.22 -12.98 -0.35
C ALA A 66 4.27 -13.88 0.31
N SER A 67 4.42 -13.75 1.63
CA SER A 67 5.20 -14.66 2.49
C SER A 67 4.34 -15.48 3.44
N LYS A 68 3.04 -15.18 3.52
CA LYS A 68 2.03 -15.91 4.30
C LYS A 68 0.72 -15.94 3.49
N VAL A 69 -0.11 -16.96 3.71
CA VAL A 69 -1.35 -17.17 2.93
C VAL A 69 -2.34 -16.04 3.15
N GLU A 70 -2.45 -15.52 4.38
CA GLU A 70 -3.41 -14.48 4.74
C GLU A 70 -3.15 -13.16 3.99
N GLN A 71 -1.93 -12.96 3.48
CA GLN A 71 -1.62 -11.80 2.62
C GLN A 71 -2.27 -11.94 1.24
N ILE A 72 -2.43 -13.17 0.73
CA ILE A 72 -3.13 -13.42 -0.52
C ILE A 72 -4.60 -13.06 -0.32
N ASP A 73 -5.22 -13.53 0.77
CA ASP A 73 -6.62 -13.22 1.09
C ASP A 73 -6.85 -11.71 1.24
N ASP A 74 -5.96 -11.00 1.94
CA ASP A 74 -6.02 -9.53 2.06
C ASP A 74 -5.89 -8.87 0.67
N CYS A 75 -4.93 -9.29 -0.16
CA CYS A 75 -4.72 -8.70 -1.48
C CYS A 75 -5.90 -8.95 -2.43
N VAL A 76 -6.50 -10.14 -2.42
CA VAL A 76 -7.69 -10.46 -3.23
C VAL A 76 -8.86 -9.55 -2.85
N GLY A 77 -8.98 -9.17 -1.57
CA GLY A 77 -10.00 -8.23 -1.10
C GLY A 77 -9.99 -6.87 -1.80
N ALA A 78 -8.91 -6.49 -2.49
CA ALA A 78 -8.83 -5.25 -3.27
C ALA A 78 -9.92 -5.15 -4.35
N ILE A 79 -10.33 -6.28 -4.95
CA ILE A 79 -11.31 -6.32 -6.04
C ILE A 79 -12.70 -5.81 -5.63
N ASN A 80 -12.98 -5.77 -4.32
CA ASN A 80 -14.26 -5.31 -3.80
C ASN A 80 -14.43 -3.79 -3.90
N HIS A 81 -13.35 -3.03 -4.13
CA HIS A 81 -13.42 -1.57 -4.25
C HIS A 81 -12.23 -1.02 -5.08
N LEU A 82 -12.34 -1.11 -6.41
CA LEU A 82 -11.29 -0.68 -7.35
C LEU A 82 -11.38 0.80 -7.74
N GLU A 83 -12.58 1.36 -7.73
CA GLU A 83 -12.84 2.71 -8.23
C GLU A 83 -12.36 3.79 -7.26
N PHE A 84 -11.82 4.88 -7.80
CA PHE A 84 -11.44 6.05 -7.03
C PHE A 84 -12.23 7.26 -7.53
N THR A 85 -12.71 8.06 -6.59
CA THR A 85 -13.25 9.38 -6.89
C THR A 85 -12.11 10.36 -7.20
N ASP A 86 -12.39 11.41 -7.98
CA ASP A 86 -11.42 12.48 -8.24
C ASP A 86 -10.87 13.12 -6.97
N LYS A 87 -11.70 13.18 -5.92
CA LYS A 87 -11.30 13.72 -4.62
C LYS A 87 -10.23 12.85 -3.97
N GLU A 88 -10.41 11.53 -3.98
CA GLU A 88 -9.43 10.59 -3.42
C GLU A 88 -8.13 10.60 -4.22
N LEU A 89 -8.22 10.64 -5.55
CA LEU A 89 -7.04 10.73 -6.40
C LEU A 89 -6.24 12.01 -6.10
N LYS A 90 -6.90 13.16 -6.04
CA LYS A 90 -6.24 14.43 -5.68
C LYS A 90 -5.62 14.39 -4.29
N GLU A 91 -6.28 13.75 -3.33
CA GLU A 91 -5.75 13.59 -1.97
C GLU A 91 -4.49 12.70 -1.96
N ILE A 92 -4.51 11.57 -2.68
CA ILE A 92 -3.35 10.69 -2.82
C ILE A 92 -2.19 11.44 -3.46
N GLU A 93 -2.42 12.14 -4.59
CA GLU A 93 -1.37 12.90 -5.28
C GLU A 93 -0.76 13.98 -4.37
N ARG A 94 -1.59 14.67 -3.58
CA ARG A 94 -1.09 15.64 -2.59
C ARG A 94 -0.16 14.99 -1.57
N VAL A 95 -0.53 13.83 -1.03
CA VAL A 95 0.33 13.10 -0.07
C VAL A 95 1.64 12.64 -0.74
N LEU A 96 1.59 12.23 -2.01
CA LEU A 96 2.78 11.78 -2.73
C LEU A 96 3.74 12.91 -3.09
N ALA A 97 3.23 14.14 -3.29
CA ALA A 97 4.01 15.32 -3.66
C ALA A 97 4.76 16.00 -2.49
N GLU A 98 4.42 15.67 -1.23
CA GLU A 98 5.13 16.16 -0.03
C GLU A 98 6.59 15.67 0.06
#